data_AF-A0A925WJ73-F1
#
_entry.id   AF-A0A925WJ73-F1
#
_cell.length_a   1.000
_cell.length_b   1.000
_cell.length_c   1.000
_cell.angle_alpha   90.00
_cell.angle_beta   90.00
_cell.angle_gamma   90.00
#
_symmetry.space_group_name_H-M   'P 1'
#
loop_
_entity.id
_entity.type
_entity.pdbx_description
1 polymer ?
#
loop_
_entity_poly.entity_id
_entity_poly.type
_entity_poly.pdbx_seq_one_letter_code
_entity_poly.pdbx_strand_id
1 'polypeptide(L)'
;MASLLHTAGVKSVTELTEYLRVALEGDPNLHGVWVRGEVSNLTRAASGHIYFTVKDGGAQLKCVMWKSAAIKQSFTPQNGAAVEAYGFITVYAQRGEYQLQAERVRPVGVGDLYARFEALKA
;
A
#
# COMPACT_ATOMS: atom_id res chain seq x y z
N MET A 1 12.74 9.40 -24.54
CA MET A 1 13.88 9.54 -23.61
C MET A 1 13.47 8.83 -22.32
N ALA A 2 13.86 7.59 -22.00
CA ALA A 2 14.99 6.78 -22.42
C ALA A 2 14.58 5.36 -22.80
N SER A 3 15.13 4.89 -23.93
CA SER A 3 15.20 3.50 -24.32
C SER A 3 16.22 2.80 -23.43
N LEU A 4 15.81 1.83 -22.61
CA LEU A 4 16.69 0.92 -21.87
C LEU A 4 16.14 -0.51 -21.86
N LEU A 5 15.57 -0.96 -22.98
CA LEU A 5 15.32 -2.38 -23.23
C LEU A 5 16.05 -2.79 -24.50
N HIS A 6 17.38 -2.75 -24.46
CA HIS A 6 18.21 -3.52 -25.38
C HIS A 6 19.54 -3.87 -24.72
N THR A 7 19.58 -5.01 -24.05
CA THR A 7 20.57 -6.10 -24.21
C THR A 7 20.12 -7.22 -23.27
N ALA A 8 19.88 -8.40 -23.82
CA ALA A 8 19.62 -9.63 -23.07
C ALA A 8 20.90 -10.06 -22.32
N GLY A 9 21.07 -9.52 -21.11
CA GLY A 9 22.17 -9.85 -20.19
C GLY A 9 21.67 -9.97 -18.74
N VAL A 10 22.41 -10.71 -17.92
CA VAL A 10 22.12 -10.92 -16.49
C VAL A 10 22.05 -9.57 -15.76
N LYS A 11 20.97 -9.33 -15.03
CA LYS A 11 20.76 -8.12 -14.23
C LYS A 11 21.16 -8.35 -12.78
N SER A 12 21.76 -7.35 -12.16
CA SER A 12 21.90 -7.30 -10.71
C SER A 12 20.53 -7.15 -10.03
N VAL A 13 20.47 -7.52 -8.74
CA VAL A 13 19.25 -7.34 -7.92
C VAL A 13 18.82 -5.87 -7.88
N THR A 14 19.78 -4.94 -7.79
CA THR A 14 19.52 -3.50 -7.77
C THR A 14 18.90 -3.02 -9.09
N GLU A 15 19.47 -3.41 -10.23
CA GLU A 15 18.93 -3.03 -11.54
C GLU A 15 17.52 -3.56 -11.76
N LEU A 16 17.26 -4.82 -11.38
CA LEU A 16 15.92 -5.41 -11.51
C LEU A 16 14.92 -4.71 -10.59
N THR A 17 15.30 -4.41 -9.35
CA THR A 17 14.44 -3.71 -8.40
C THR A 17 14.11 -2.30 -8.88
N GLU A 18 15.10 -1.59 -9.44
CA GLU A 18 14.88 -0.24 -9.95
C GLU A 18 14.01 -0.24 -11.20
N TYR A 19 14.20 -1.21 -12.09
CA TYR A 19 13.33 -1.41 -13.23
C TYR A 19 11.87 -1.61 -12.81
N LEU A 20 11.63 -2.47 -11.80
CA LEU A 20 10.27 -2.70 -11.27
C LEU A 20 9.70 -1.46 -10.59
N ARG A 21 10.51 -0.69 -9.85
CA ARG A 21 10.06 0.59 -9.29
C ARG A 21 9.58 1.52 -10.39
N VAL A 22 10.41 1.77 -11.39
CA VAL A 22 10.10 2.68 -12.51
C VAL A 22 8.88 2.20 -13.29
N ALA A 23 8.73 0.89 -13.49
CA ALA A 23 7.56 0.34 -14.16
C ALA A 23 6.26 0.57 -13.36
N LEU A 24 6.29 0.35 -12.04
CA LEU A 24 5.13 0.55 -11.17
C LEU A 24 4.79 2.03 -10.97
N GLU A 25 5.79 2.88 -10.73
CA GLU A 25 5.62 4.35 -10.60
C GLU A 25 5.35 5.04 -11.95
N GLY A 26 5.54 4.33 -13.06
CA GLY A 26 5.20 4.81 -14.40
C GLY A 26 3.76 4.54 -14.81
N ASP A 27 3.04 3.64 -14.10
CA ASP A 27 1.66 3.28 -14.41
C ASP A 27 0.68 4.26 -13.74
N PRO A 28 -0.05 5.08 -14.51
CA PRO A 28 -1.00 6.04 -13.95
C PRO A 28 -2.14 5.38 -13.14
N ASN A 29 -2.45 4.11 -13.40
CA ASN A 29 -3.48 3.39 -12.65
C ASN A 29 -3.04 3.04 -11.23
N LEU A 30 -1.74 3.09 -10.94
CA LEU A 30 -1.17 2.83 -9.63
C LEU A 30 -0.95 4.11 -8.81
N HIS A 31 -1.36 5.26 -9.38
CA HIS A 31 -1.28 6.57 -8.76
C HIS A 31 -2.64 6.99 -8.21
N GLY A 32 -2.78 7.00 -6.88
CA GLY A 32 -4.04 7.37 -6.24
C GLY A 32 -5.04 6.21 -6.21
N VAL A 33 -4.58 5.01 -5.87
CA VAL A 33 -5.44 3.83 -5.72
C VAL A 33 -6.04 3.77 -4.32
N TRP A 34 -7.27 3.25 -4.23
CA TRP A 34 -7.87 2.82 -2.97
C TRP A 34 -7.71 1.31 -2.81
N VAL A 35 -7.18 0.89 -1.66
CA VAL A 35 -7.00 -0.52 -1.29
C VAL A 35 -7.81 -0.80 -0.04
N ARG A 36 -8.69 -1.80 -0.09
CA ARG A 36 -9.56 -2.19 1.03
C ARG A 36 -9.05 -3.46 1.69
N GLY A 37 -9.06 -3.50 3.02
CA GLY A 37 -8.71 -4.71 3.77
C GLY A 37 -8.71 -4.49 5.28
N GLU A 38 -8.24 -5.49 6.01
CA GLU A 38 -8.03 -5.41 7.45
C GLU A 38 -6.62 -4.89 7.75
N VAL A 39 -6.49 -3.99 8.72
CA VAL A 39 -5.21 -3.50 9.21
C VAL A 39 -4.54 -4.53 10.11
N SER A 40 -3.25 -4.80 9.88
CA SER A 40 -2.39 -5.54 10.81
C SER A 40 -1.01 -4.91 10.94
N ASN A 41 -0.22 -5.37 11.90
CA ASN A 41 1.18 -4.97 12.12
C ASN A 41 1.38 -3.44 12.23
N LEU A 42 0.38 -2.71 12.75
CA LEU A 42 0.46 -1.26 12.87
C LEU A 42 1.53 -0.86 13.90
N THR A 43 2.48 -0.03 13.46
CA THR A 43 3.55 0.55 14.27
C THR A 43 3.66 2.04 14.03
N ARG A 44 3.80 2.81 15.12
CA ARG A 44 4.08 4.26 15.07
C ARG A 44 5.54 4.49 15.43
N ALA A 45 6.33 4.95 14.47
CA ALA A 45 7.73 5.25 14.72
C ALA A 45 7.89 6.57 15.49
N ALA A 46 9.00 6.73 16.20
CA ALA A 46 9.34 7.97 16.90
C ALA A 46 9.43 9.19 15.96
N SER A 47 9.73 8.97 14.66
CA SER A 47 9.68 10.02 13.63
C SER A 47 8.27 10.53 13.32
N GLY A 48 7.23 9.87 13.82
CA GLY A 48 5.83 10.16 13.51
C GLY A 48 5.30 9.48 12.24
N HIS A 49 6.09 8.62 11.60
CA HIS A 49 5.59 7.78 10.50
C HIS A 49 4.76 6.62 11.06
N ILE A 50 3.77 6.19 10.28
CA ILE A 50 2.95 5.03 10.60
C ILE A 50 3.24 3.96 9.55
N TYR A 51 3.57 2.77 10.01
CA TYR A 51 3.71 1.58 9.17
C TYR A 51 2.59 0.63 9.53
N PHE A 52 1.94 0.03 8.54
CA PHE A 52 0.90 -0.96 8.75
C PHE A 52 0.82 -1.87 7.53
N THR A 53 0.04 -2.94 7.65
CA THR A 53 -0.28 -3.84 6.55
C THR A 53 -1.78 -3.80 6.32
N VAL A 54 -2.21 -3.75 5.06
CA VAL A 54 -3.60 -4.01 4.66
C VAL A 54 -3.63 -5.41 4.08
N LYS A 55 -4.48 -6.29 4.62
CA LYS A 55 -4.60 -7.69 4.16
C LYS A 55 -6.05 -8.07 3.84
N ASP A 56 -6.19 -9.06 2.99
CA ASP A 56 -7.44 -9.79 2.75
C ASP A 56 -7.19 -11.31 2.88
N GLY A 57 -8.10 -12.13 2.34
CA GLY A 57 -7.99 -13.60 2.44
C GLY A 57 -6.89 -14.23 1.56
N GLY A 58 -6.34 -13.50 0.58
CA GLY A 58 -5.37 -14.03 -0.37
C GLY A 58 -4.03 -13.30 -0.41
N ALA A 59 -4.00 -12.02 0.01
CA ALA A 59 -2.83 -11.18 -0.11
C ALA A 59 -2.69 -10.19 1.05
N GLN A 60 -1.48 -9.61 1.14
CA GLN A 60 -1.18 -8.51 2.04
C GLN A 60 -0.34 -7.46 1.33
N LEU A 61 -0.54 -6.20 1.71
CA LEU A 61 0.15 -5.05 1.18
C LEU A 61 0.74 -4.24 2.33
N LYS A 62 2.06 -4.04 2.31
CA LYS A 62 2.71 -3.13 3.26
C LYS A 62 2.37 -1.70 2.91
N CYS A 63 2.14 -0.90 3.94
CA CYS A 63 1.80 0.51 3.82
C CYS A 63 2.72 1.35 4.68
N VAL A 64 3.22 2.43 4.10
CA VAL A 64 3.93 3.50 4.81
C VAL A 64 3.11 4.78 4.71
N MET A 65 2.84 5.41 5.83
CA MET A 65 2.25 6.73 5.91
C MET A 65 3.25 7.67 6.56
N TRP A 66 3.77 8.60 5.76
CA TRP A 66 4.69 9.62 6.22
C TRP A 66 4.04 10.53 7.24
N LYS A 67 4.86 11.14 8.12
CA LYS A 67 4.38 12.02 9.20
C LYS A 67 3.44 13.12 8.67
N SER A 68 3.78 13.71 7.53
CA SER A 68 3.02 14.78 6.87
C SER A 68 1.60 14.36 6.47
N ALA A 69 1.39 13.09 6.11
CA ALA A 69 0.08 12.51 5.86
C ALA A 69 -0.59 12.07 7.17
N ALA A 70 0.18 11.47 8.09
CA ALA A 70 -0.32 10.97 9.36
C ALA A 70 -0.98 12.05 10.22
N ILE A 71 -0.38 13.25 10.31
CA ILE A 71 -0.93 14.37 11.09
C ILE A 71 -2.24 14.94 10.51
N LYS A 72 -2.55 14.66 9.24
CA LYS A 72 -3.77 15.12 8.55
C LYS A 72 -4.93 14.13 8.69
N GLN A 73 -4.69 12.94 9.23
CA GLN A 73 -5.74 11.94 9.36
C GLN A 73 -6.71 12.34 10.47
N SER A 74 -8.00 12.36 10.16
CA SER A 74 -9.07 12.44 11.15
C SER A 74 -9.38 11.08 11.79
N PHE A 75 -9.02 10.00 11.10
CA PHE A 75 -9.18 8.62 11.56
C PHE A 75 -7.82 8.01 11.87
N THR A 76 -7.70 7.39 13.04
CA THR A 76 -6.51 6.61 13.41
C THR A 76 -6.83 5.12 13.23
N PRO A 77 -6.22 4.42 12.25
CA PRO A 77 -6.37 2.99 12.10
C PRO A 77 -5.80 2.24 13.32
N GLN A 78 -6.37 1.07 13.60
CA GLN A 78 -5.93 0.14 14.63
C GLN A 78 -5.85 -1.27 14.02
N ASN A 79 -5.06 -2.16 14.61
CA ASN A 79 -5.05 -3.57 14.17
C ASN A 79 -6.45 -4.17 14.28
N GLY A 80 -6.86 -4.95 13.28
CA GLY A 80 -8.20 -5.53 13.15
C GLY A 80 -9.23 -4.61 12.50
N ALA A 81 -8.92 -3.32 12.28
CA ALA A 81 -9.87 -2.41 11.65
C ALA A 81 -10.01 -2.71 10.15
N ALA A 82 -11.24 -2.78 9.66
CA ALA A 82 -11.54 -2.75 8.23
C ALA A 82 -11.42 -1.32 7.69
N VAL A 83 -10.51 -1.11 6.75
CA VAL A 83 -10.19 0.22 6.22
C VAL A 83 -10.12 0.23 4.70
N GLU A 84 -10.17 1.45 4.16
CA GLU A 84 -9.70 1.76 2.81
C GLU A 84 -8.52 2.73 2.93
N ALA A 85 -7.38 2.34 2.36
CA ALA A 85 -6.17 3.14 2.30
C ALA A 85 -5.97 3.68 0.88
N TYR A 86 -5.73 4.97 0.76
CA TYR A 86 -5.48 5.66 -0.51
C TYR A 86 -4.01 6.05 -0.62
N GLY A 87 -3.41 5.87 -1.80
CA GLY A 87 -2.04 6.32 -2.04
C GLY A 87 -1.46 5.89 -3.37
N PHE A 88 -0.13 5.80 -3.40
CA PHE A 88 0.66 5.47 -4.60
C PHE A 88 1.42 4.17 -4.37
N ILE A 89 1.46 3.29 -5.38
CA ILE A 89 2.28 2.08 -5.33
C ILE A 89 3.73 2.44 -5.68
N THR A 90 4.66 1.93 -4.90
CA THR A 90 6.10 2.08 -5.10
C THR A 90 6.83 0.82 -4.64
N VAL A 91 8.15 0.75 -4.83
CA VAL A 91 9.01 -0.32 -4.34
C VAL A 91 10.01 0.23 -3.33
N TYR A 92 10.02 -0.34 -2.12
CA TYR A 92 11.06 -0.09 -1.15
C TYR A 92 12.35 -0.81 -1.56
N ALA A 93 13.28 -0.06 -2.16
CA ALA A 93 14.50 -0.59 -2.81
C ALA A 93 15.27 -1.59 -1.95
N GLN A 94 15.52 -1.22 -0.69
CA GLN A 94 16.38 -1.97 0.21
C GLN A 94 15.87 -3.39 0.47
N ARG A 95 14.56 -3.63 0.29
CA ARG A 95 13.95 -4.95 0.50
C ARG A 95 13.33 -5.57 -0.76
N GLY A 96 13.30 -4.84 -1.88
CA GLY A 96 12.60 -5.28 -3.09
C GLY A 96 11.10 -5.51 -2.88
N GLU A 97 10.50 -4.83 -1.90
CA GLU A 97 9.08 -5.00 -1.54
C GLU A 97 8.26 -3.88 -2.18
N TYR A 98 7.23 -4.25 -2.95
CA TYR A 98 6.22 -3.27 -3.36
C TYR A 98 5.34 -2.91 -2.16
N GLN A 99 4.92 -1.65 -2.09
CA GLN A 99 4.19 -1.09 -0.97
C GLN A 99 3.29 0.05 -1.41
N LEU A 100 2.30 0.36 -0.57
CA LEU A 100 1.51 1.58 -0.69
C LEU A 100 2.14 2.70 0.13
N GLN A 101 2.53 3.79 -0.52
CA GLN A 101 2.72 5.06 0.17
C GLN A 101 1.34 5.67 0.44
N ALA A 102 0.82 5.41 1.63
CA ALA A 102 -0.52 5.81 2.04
C ALA A 102 -0.58 7.29 2.42
N GLU A 103 -1.55 8.00 1.85
CA GLU A 103 -1.82 9.41 2.12
C GLU A 103 -3.12 9.64 2.89
N ARG A 104 -4.11 8.76 2.71
CA ARG A 104 -5.38 8.80 3.44
C ARG A 104 -5.80 7.40 3.85
N VAL A 105 -6.41 7.29 5.03
CA VAL A 105 -7.06 6.06 5.49
C VAL A 105 -8.42 6.43 6.05
N ARG A 106 -9.44 5.66 5.67
CA ARG A 106 -10.79 5.79 6.22
C ARG A 106 -11.33 4.43 6.66
N PRO A 107 -12.22 4.39 7.68
CA PRO A 107 -12.90 3.15 8.00
C PRO A 107 -13.82 2.73 6.85
N VAL A 108 -13.98 1.43 6.66
CA VAL A 108 -15.04 0.90 5.79
C VAL A 108 -16.38 1.23 6.44
N GLY A 109 -17.32 1.79 5.67
CA GLY A 109 -18.63 2.18 6.18
C GLY A 109 -19.46 1.01 6.70
N VAL A 110 -20.37 1.28 7.65
CA VAL A 110 -21.24 0.25 8.28
C VAL A 110 -22.07 -0.53 7.25
N GLY A 111 -22.53 0.13 6.17
CA GLY A 111 -23.29 -0.52 5.10
C GLY A 111 -22.50 -1.60 4.34
N ASP A 112 -21.20 -1.40 4.15
CA ASP A 112 -20.33 -2.37 3.47
C ASP A 112 -20.04 -3.59 4.35
N LEU A 113 -19.90 -3.39 5.67
CA LEU A 113 -19.77 -4.47 6.63
C LEU A 113 -21.05 -5.32 6.70
N TYR A 114 -22.22 -4.67 6.71
CA TYR A 114 -23.50 -5.35 6.69
C TYR A 114 -23.70 -6.16 5.39
N ALA A 115 -23.41 -5.58 4.23
CA ALA A 115 -23.50 -6.29 2.95
C ALA A 115 -22.61 -7.54 2.89
N ARG A 116 -21.39 -7.47 3.45
CA ARG A 116 -20.50 -8.63 3.55
C ARG A 116 -21.00 -9.69 4.54
N PHE A 117 -21.52 -9.26 5.69
CA PHE A 117 -22.12 -10.18 6.65
C PHE A 117 -23.29 -10.95 6.05
N GLU A 118 -24.17 -10.28 5.30
CA GLU A 118 -25.27 -10.93 4.61
C GLU A 118 -24.77 -11.89 3.51
N ALA A 119 -23.72 -11.53 2.76
CA ALA A 119 -23.12 -12.42 1.76
C ALA A 119 -22.48 -13.69 2.35
N LEU A 120 -22.02 -13.66 3.60
CA LEU A 120 -21.46 -14.83 4.30
C LEU A 120 -22.53 -15.79 4.87
N LYS A 121 -23.81 -15.38 4.90
CA LYS A 121 -24.93 -16.24 5.32
C LYS A 121 -25.57 -17.03 4.18
N ALA A 122 -25.26 -16.67 2.93
CA ALA A 122 -25.84 -17.26 1.72
C ALA A 122 -25.17 -18.58 1.34
#